data_AF-A0A838NGF9-F1
#
_entry.id   AF-A0A838NGF9-F1
#
_cell.length_a   1.000
_cell.length_b   1.000
_cell.length_c   1.000
_cell.angle_alpha   90.00
_cell.angle_beta   90.00
_cell.angle_gamma   90.00
#
_symmetry.space_group_name_H-M   'P 1'
#
loop_
_entity.id
_entity.type
_entity.pdbx_description
1 polymer ?
#
loop_
_entity_poly.entity_id
_entity_poly.type
_entity_poly.pdbx_seq_one_letter_code
_entity_poly.pdbx_strand_id
1 'polypeptide(L)'
;MTATARAPSKGNIMGKQRGRLIPLATLCVLSTAAACGPRPGDDDTANSQAIVKTEPAKTPADRGDQVVTGGDLAFLNDAAPGGMAEVALGRLAVERSASPEVKRFAEQVIADHSKAGEELQQLAQRKQVTLPADVNPQHKEVMAQLSQLRGAAFDREYVTAMVANHEKDVTAFESVAKGAVDADVKAFATKTLPTLKTHLAMIRKIAAATGGKTAS
;
A
#
# COMPACT_ATOMS: atom_id res chain seq x y z
N MET A 1 -54.36 -26.42 -11.96
CA MET A 1 -54.36 -26.26 -10.50
C MET A 1 -53.04 -25.59 -10.12
N THR A 2 -52.74 -24.37 -10.59
CA THR A 2 -53.17 -23.06 -10.04
C THR A 2 -53.04 -22.97 -8.53
N ALA A 3 -52.17 -22.03 -8.10
CA ALA A 3 -52.18 -21.22 -6.87
C ALA A 3 -50.90 -21.36 -6.04
N THR A 4 -50.25 -20.33 -5.47
CA THR A 4 -50.20 -18.87 -5.65
C THR A 4 -48.96 -18.42 -4.85
N ALA A 5 -48.21 -17.45 -5.35
CA ALA A 5 -47.14 -16.77 -4.62
C ALA A 5 -47.65 -15.99 -3.40
N ARG A 6 -46.83 -15.83 -2.34
CA ARG A 6 -46.96 -14.71 -1.40
C ARG A 6 -45.64 -14.42 -0.65
N ALA A 7 -44.99 -13.32 -1.04
CA ALA A 7 -44.13 -12.54 -0.16
C ALA A 7 -44.98 -11.44 0.52
N PRO A 8 -44.64 -11.00 1.74
CA PRO A 8 -44.22 -9.61 1.97
C PRO A 8 -43.11 -9.56 3.06
N SER A 9 -42.40 -8.48 3.40
CA SER A 9 -42.69 -7.05 3.36
C SER A 9 -41.35 -6.29 3.53
N LYS A 10 -41.13 -5.23 2.75
CA LYS A 10 -40.04 -4.27 2.97
C LYS A 10 -40.51 -3.25 4.02
N GLY A 11 -39.90 -3.28 5.20
CA GLY A 11 -40.08 -2.25 6.22
C GLY A 11 -39.14 -1.06 5.95
N ASN A 12 -39.73 0.06 5.57
CA ASN A 12 -39.06 1.36 5.43
C ASN A 12 -39.16 2.10 6.77
N ILE A 13 -38.05 2.41 7.42
CA ILE A 13 -38.02 3.29 8.60
C ILE A 13 -37.19 4.54 8.29
N MET A 14 -37.92 5.58 7.85
CA MET A 14 -37.45 6.95 7.70
C MET A 14 -37.41 7.61 9.10
N GLY A 15 -36.22 7.77 9.66
CA GLY A 15 -35.98 8.46 10.94
C GLY A 15 -35.23 9.76 10.74
N LYS A 16 -35.95 10.89 10.79
CA LYS A 16 -35.48 12.26 10.61
C LYS A 16 -35.07 12.86 11.97
N GLN A 17 -33.81 13.28 12.13
CA GLN A 17 -33.36 14.20 13.20
C GLN A 17 -32.36 15.19 12.59
N ARG A 18 -32.81 16.40 12.20
CA ARG A 18 -32.90 17.64 12.99
C ARG A 18 -31.53 18.17 13.42
N GLY A 19 -31.07 19.18 12.69
CA GLY A 19 -29.81 19.87 12.91
C GLY A 19 -29.76 20.69 14.20
N ARG A 20 -28.53 21.04 14.57
CA ARG A 20 -28.20 22.08 15.53
C ARG A 20 -27.03 22.87 14.97
N LEU A 21 -27.34 24.08 14.51
CA LEU A 21 -26.42 25.21 14.45
C LEU A 21 -26.19 25.71 15.88
N ILE A 22 -24.94 25.99 16.24
CA ILE A 22 -24.58 26.73 17.46
C ILE A 22 -23.66 27.88 17.01
N PRO A 23 -23.92 29.13 17.48
CA PRO A 23 -23.37 30.33 16.87
C PRO A 23 -21.99 30.76 17.39
N LEU A 24 -21.42 31.64 16.57
CA LEU A 24 -20.25 32.51 16.72
C LEU A 24 -20.22 33.27 18.06
N ALA A 25 -19.06 33.32 18.72
CA ALA A 25 -18.76 34.30 19.75
C ALA A 25 -17.33 34.85 19.59
N THR A 26 -17.32 36.13 19.26
CA THR A 26 -16.24 37.11 19.14
C THR A 26 -15.41 37.23 20.41
N LEU A 27 -14.08 37.37 20.31
CA LEU A 27 -13.36 38.33 21.16
C LEU A 27 -12.08 38.84 20.51
N CYS A 28 -12.09 40.15 20.33
CA CYS A 28 -11.04 41.03 19.83
C CYS A 28 -10.08 41.36 20.98
N VAL A 29 -8.76 41.31 20.76
CA VAL A 29 -7.82 42.15 21.51
C VAL A 29 -6.82 42.74 20.52
N LEU A 30 -7.10 43.98 20.17
CA LEU A 30 -6.25 44.91 19.44
C LEU A 30 -5.44 45.69 20.49
N SER A 31 -4.11 45.58 20.48
CA SER A 31 -3.24 46.46 21.28
C SER A 31 -2.39 47.31 20.34
N THR A 32 -2.76 48.59 20.27
CA THR A 32 -2.03 49.71 19.64
C THR A 32 -1.02 50.28 20.65
N ALA A 33 0.27 50.38 20.31
CA ALA A 33 0.99 51.56 19.79
C ALA A 33 1.68 52.45 20.85
N ALA A 34 2.99 52.72 20.64
CA ALA A 34 3.76 53.96 20.91
C ALA A 34 5.27 53.62 21.03
N ALA A 35 6.30 54.41 20.67
CA ALA A 35 6.59 55.50 19.72
C ALA A 35 8.08 55.93 19.97
N CYS A 36 8.74 56.55 18.97
CA CYS A 36 10.06 57.28 18.95
C CYS A 36 11.36 56.45 18.98
N GLY A 37 12.39 56.66 18.13
CA GLY A 37 12.69 57.65 17.07
C GLY A 37 14.01 57.28 16.34
N PRO A 38 14.48 58.02 15.31
CA PRO A 38 15.66 57.65 14.53
C PRO A 38 16.96 58.30 15.02
N ARG A 39 18.09 57.59 14.88
CA ARG A 39 19.46 58.13 14.95
C ARG A 39 20.25 57.70 13.71
N PRO A 40 20.90 58.63 12.98
CA PRO A 40 21.99 58.30 12.06
C PRO A 40 23.34 58.51 12.75
N GLY A 41 24.31 57.66 12.43
CA GLY A 41 25.69 57.75 12.92
C GLY A 41 26.46 56.52 12.47
N ASP A 42 27.41 56.77 11.57
CA ASP A 42 28.12 55.81 10.74
C ASP A 42 29.27 55.05 11.46
N ASP A 43 29.75 54.05 10.72
CA ASP A 43 31.11 53.52 10.63
C ASP A 43 31.57 52.25 11.40
N ASP A 44 31.88 51.27 10.53
CA ASP A 44 33.02 50.34 10.52
C ASP A 44 32.96 48.95 11.20
N THR A 45 32.69 47.97 10.32
CA THR A 45 33.61 46.88 9.97
C THR A 45 34.00 45.89 11.09
N ALA A 46 33.26 44.79 11.18
CA ALA A 46 33.80 43.47 11.54
C ALA A 46 32.97 42.32 10.96
N ASN A 47 33.46 41.82 9.83
CA ASN A 47 33.41 40.44 9.36
C ASN A 47 32.74 39.40 10.29
N SER A 48 31.58 38.89 9.87
CA SER A 48 31.20 37.50 10.10
C SER A 48 30.35 37.02 8.94
N GLN A 49 31.04 36.43 7.95
CA GLN A 49 30.43 35.55 6.96
C GLN A 49 29.80 34.37 7.69
N ALA A 50 28.53 34.51 8.07
CA ALA A 50 27.66 33.35 8.23
C ALA A 50 27.46 32.79 6.82
N ILE A 51 28.31 31.84 6.44
CA ILE A 51 28.16 31.04 5.24
C ILE A 51 26.89 30.22 5.46
N VAL A 52 25.76 30.77 5.02
CA VAL A 52 24.59 29.96 4.68
C VAL A 52 25.09 29.01 3.60
N LYS A 53 25.36 27.76 3.99
CA LYS A 53 25.51 26.67 3.02
C LYS A 53 24.17 26.55 2.31
N THR A 54 24.03 27.30 1.23
CA THR A 54 22.99 27.08 0.24
C THR A 54 23.31 25.72 -0.38
N GLU A 55 22.66 24.68 0.13
CA GLU A 55 22.67 23.39 -0.57
C GLU A 55 22.14 23.62 -1.99
N PRO A 56 22.74 22.99 -3.02
CA PRO A 56 22.27 23.14 -4.38
C PRO A 56 20.80 22.71 -4.44
N ALA A 57 19.94 23.57 -4.97
CA ALA A 57 18.54 23.20 -5.20
C ALA A 57 18.51 21.97 -6.11
N LYS A 58 17.94 20.87 -5.58
CA LYS A 58 17.73 19.63 -6.32
C LYS A 58 16.99 19.90 -7.63
N THR A 59 17.53 19.43 -8.75
CA THR A 59 16.87 19.51 -10.06
C THR A 59 15.54 18.76 -10.04
N PRO A 60 14.59 19.02 -10.96
CA PRO A 60 13.36 18.23 -11.06
C PRO A 60 13.60 16.70 -11.12
N ALA A 61 14.78 16.27 -11.62
CA ALA A 61 15.22 14.88 -11.61
C ALA A 61 15.53 14.34 -10.19
N ASP A 62 15.98 15.20 -9.29
CA ASP A 62 16.35 14.87 -7.90
C ASP A 62 15.21 15.17 -6.91
N ARG A 63 14.11 15.79 -7.38
CA ARG A 63 12.85 16.02 -6.62
C ARG A 63 11.78 14.95 -6.82
N GLY A 64 12.00 13.95 -7.68
CA GLY A 64 10.97 12.95 -8.00
C GLY A 64 9.82 13.51 -8.85
N ASP A 65 9.99 14.64 -9.53
CA ASP A 65 8.97 15.21 -10.44
C ASP A 65 9.06 14.60 -11.86
N GLN A 66 9.72 13.45 -12.02
CA GLN A 66 9.82 12.76 -13.31
C GLN A 66 8.52 12.01 -13.61
N VAL A 67 8.07 12.10 -14.87
CA VAL A 67 6.95 11.30 -15.35
C VAL A 67 7.35 9.83 -15.31
N VAL A 68 6.61 9.01 -14.56
CA VAL A 68 6.84 7.57 -14.47
C VAL A 68 6.46 6.92 -15.80
N THR A 69 7.41 6.26 -16.45
CA THR A 69 7.21 5.64 -17.77
C THR A 69 7.92 4.28 -17.86
N GLY A 70 7.71 3.56 -18.96
CA GLY A 70 8.46 2.35 -19.28
C GLY A 70 8.36 1.29 -18.19
N GLY A 71 9.52 0.76 -17.77
CA GLY A 71 9.61 -0.31 -16.77
C GLY A 71 9.06 0.06 -15.39
N ASP A 72 9.22 1.31 -14.96
CA ASP A 72 8.72 1.77 -13.66
C ASP A 72 7.19 1.79 -13.67
N LEU A 73 6.58 2.28 -14.75
CA LEU A 73 5.12 2.28 -14.90
C LEU A 73 4.56 0.86 -15.00
N ALA A 74 5.23 -0.03 -15.75
CA ALA A 74 4.87 -1.44 -15.83
C ALA A 74 4.89 -2.10 -14.45
N PHE A 75 5.95 -1.85 -13.66
CA PHE A 75 6.05 -2.35 -12.30
C PHE A 75 4.88 -1.86 -11.41
N LEU A 76 4.53 -0.57 -11.43
CA LEU A 76 3.41 -0.08 -10.61
C LEU A 76 2.07 -0.73 -11.04
N ASN A 77 1.87 -0.92 -12.34
CA ASN A 77 0.68 -1.55 -12.89
C ASN A 77 0.58 -3.04 -12.58
N ASP A 78 1.69 -3.73 -12.33
CA ASP A 78 1.72 -5.13 -11.92
C ASP A 78 1.63 -5.28 -10.39
N ALA A 79 2.37 -4.45 -9.64
CA ALA A 79 2.45 -4.51 -8.18
C ALA A 79 1.11 -4.19 -7.50
N ALA A 80 0.32 -3.27 -8.06
CA ALA A 80 -1.00 -2.92 -7.51
C ALA A 80 -1.99 -4.11 -7.51
N PRO A 81 -2.32 -4.73 -8.66
CA PRO A 81 -3.20 -5.89 -8.69
C PRO A 81 -2.60 -7.11 -7.99
N GLY A 82 -1.27 -7.30 -8.00
CA GLY A 82 -0.60 -8.35 -7.25
C GLY A 82 -0.82 -8.20 -5.73
N GLY A 83 -0.57 -7.00 -5.19
CA GLY A 83 -0.81 -6.72 -3.76
C GLY A 83 -2.28 -6.90 -3.35
N MET A 84 -3.23 -6.45 -4.18
CA MET A 84 -4.66 -6.69 -3.94
C MET A 84 -5.01 -8.20 -3.94
N ALA A 85 -4.42 -8.97 -4.86
CA ALA A 85 -4.61 -10.40 -4.94
C ALA A 85 -4.13 -11.11 -3.67
N GLU A 86 -2.95 -10.74 -3.16
CA GLU A 86 -2.39 -11.38 -1.96
C GLU A 86 -3.17 -11.04 -0.69
N VAL A 87 -3.72 -9.84 -0.57
CA VAL A 87 -4.67 -9.51 0.51
C VAL A 87 -5.93 -10.39 0.41
N ALA A 88 -6.48 -10.57 -0.79
CA ALA A 88 -7.67 -11.38 -0.99
C ALA A 88 -7.42 -12.88 -0.74
N LEU A 89 -6.29 -13.39 -1.22
CA LEU A 89 -5.84 -14.77 -1.00
C LEU A 89 -5.55 -15.03 0.49
N GLY A 90 -4.93 -14.08 1.19
CA GLY A 90 -4.73 -14.19 2.63
C GLY A 90 -6.06 -14.30 3.38
N ARG A 91 -7.06 -13.48 3.03
CA ARG A 91 -8.40 -13.56 3.65
C ARG A 91 -9.06 -14.93 3.39
N LEU A 92 -8.93 -15.44 2.17
CA LEU A 92 -9.41 -16.77 1.82
C LEU A 92 -8.72 -17.86 2.66
N ALA A 93 -7.40 -17.74 2.88
CA ALA A 93 -6.65 -18.68 3.69
C ALA A 93 -7.05 -18.69 5.16
N VAL A 94 -7.32 -17.52 5.75
CA VAL A 94 -7.86 -17.44 7.12
C VAL A 94 -9.16 -18.25 7.26
N GLU A 95 -10.04 -18.18 6.25
CA GLU A 95 -11.33 -18.90 6.23
C GLU A 95 -11.17 -20.41 5.95
N ARG A 96 -10.32 -20.78 4.99
CA ARG A 96 -10.32 -22.12 4.39
C ARG A 96 -9.24 -23.06 4.90
N SER A 97 -8.17 -22.52 5.46
CA SER A 97 -7.03 -23.29 5.94
C SER A 97 -7.36 -24.13 7.18
N ALA A 98 -6.75 -25.32 7.28
CA ALA A 98 -6.71 -26.09 8.54
C ALA A 98 -5.40 -25.90 9.31
N SER A 99 -4.32 -25.43 8.66
CA SER A 99 -3.02 -25.18 9.28
C SER A 99 -2.99 -23.84 10.05
N PRO A 100 -2.67 -23.86 11.36
CA PRO A 100 -2.40 -22.64 12.11
C PRO A 100 -1.27 -21.80 11.53
N GLU A 101 -0.24 -22.42 10.95
CA GLU A 101 0.91 -21.76 10.33
C GLU A 101 0.51 -21.01 9.06
N VAL A 102 -0.30 -21.63 8.20
CA VAL A 102 -0.85 -20.97 6.99
C VAL A 102 -1.71 -19.77 7.38
N LYS A 103 -2.55 -19.88 8.41
CA LYS A 103 -3.37 -18.75 8.89
C LYS A 103 -2.51 -17.59 9.40
N ARG A 104 -1.49 -17.88 10.21
CA ARG A 104 -0.57 -16.85 10.71
C ARG A 104 0.20 -16.16 9.59
N PHE A 105 0.66 -16.93 8.60
CA PHE A 105 1.28 -16.36 7.40
C PHE A 105 0.31 -15.46 6.65
N ALA A 106 -0.93 -15.92 6.44
CA ALA A 106 -1.96 -15.16 5.74
C ALA A 106 -2.31 -13.84 6.46
N GLU A 107 -2.40 -13.84 7.79
CA GLU A 107 -2.64 -12.63 8.59
C GLU A 107 -1.51 -11.60 8.42
N GLN A 108 -0.25 -12.05 8.37
CA GLN A 108 0.88 -11.15 8.12
C GLN A 108 0.86 -10.60 6.70
N VAL A 109 0.62 -11.44 5.69
CA VAL A 109 0.48 -11.00 4.29
C VAL A 109 -0.63 -9.96 4.17
N ILE A 110 -1.81 -10.19 4.78
CA ILE A 110 -2.91 -9.21 4.75
C ILE A 110 -2.44 -7.86 5.30
N ALA A 111 -1.81 -7.84 6.48
CA ALA A 111 -1.40 -6.60 7.12
C ALA A 111 -0.34 -5.85 6.30
N ASP A 112 0.71 -6.55 5.90
CA ASP A 112 1.86 -5.96 5.20
C ASP A 112 1.50 -5.51 3.78
N HIS A 113 0.73 -6.32 3.02
CA HIS A 113 0.33 -5.96 1.67
C HIS A 113 -0.76 -4.88 1.64
N SER A 114 -1.65 -4.83 2.64
CA SER A 114 -2.60 -3.70 2.75
C SER A 114 -1.84 -2.39 2.95
N LYS A 115 -0.85 -2.38 3.86
CA LYS A 115 0.00 -1.21 4.10
C LYS A 115 0.80 -0.83 2.86
N ALA A 116 1.44 -1.80 2.20
CA ALA A 116 2.19 -1.54 0.97
C ALA A 116 1.28 -1.00 -0.15
N GLY A 117 0.04 -1.49 -0.25
CA GLY A 117 -0.96 -1.00 -1.19
C GLY A 117 -1.37 0.45 -0.95
N GLU A 118 -1.54 0.86 0.31
CA GLU A 118 -1.79 2.25 0.68
C GLU A 118 -0.60 3.16 0.30
N GLU A 119 0.62 2.73 0.60
CA GLU A 119 1.83 3.47 0.25
C GLU A 119 2.02 3.58 -1.28
N LEU A 120 1.70 2.52 -2.02
CA LEU A 120 1.71 2.48 -3.48
C LEU A 120 0.66 3.43 -4.09
N GLN A 121 -0.56 3.46 -3.52
CA GLN A 121 -1.60 4.42 -3.93
C GLN A 121 -1.14 5.86 -3.72
N GLN A 122 -0.55 6.17 -2.56
CA GLN A 122 -0.04 7.51 -2.28
C GLN A 122 1.10 7.90 -3.25
N LEU A 123 1.99 6.95 -3.55
CA LEU A 123 3.03 7.14 -4.56
C LEU A 123 2.41 7.46 -5.93
N ALA A 124 1.47 6.64 -6.39
CA ALA A 124 0.83 6.84 -7.67
C ALA A 124 0.09 8.18 -7.76
N GLN A 125 -0.58 8.61 -6.70
CA GLN A 125 -1.21 9.93 -6.63
C GLN A 125 -0.20 11.06 -6.78
N ARG A 126 0.94 11.01 -6.07
CA ARG A 126 2.01 12.01 -6.21
C ARG A 126 2.59 12.04 -7.62
N LYS A 127 2.72 10.86 -8.24
CA LYS A 127 3.24 10.69 -9.60
C LYS A 127 2.20 10.89 -10.70
N GLN A 128 0.95 11.17 -10.32
CA GLN A 128 -0.19 11.28 -11.25
C GLN A 128 -0.37 10.04 -12.14
N VAL A 129 -0.04 8.86 -11.62
CA VAL A 129 -0.22 7.56 -12.26
C VAL A 129 -1.58 6.99 -11.86
N THR A 130 -2.34 6.49 -12.84
CA THR A 130 -3.56 5.72 -12.57
C THR A 130 -3.20 4.26 -12.45
N LEU A 131 -3.40 3.67 -11.28
CA LEU A 131 -3.19 2.24 -11.04
C LEU A 131 -4.44 1.44 -11.43
N PRO A 132 -4.29 0.15 -11.81
CA PRO A 132 -5.40 -0.77 -11.86
C PRO A 132 -6.13 -0.84 -10.51
N ALA A 133 -7.46 -0.75 -10.55
CA ALA A 133 -8.31 -0.70 -9.36
C ALA A 133 -8.90 -2.08 -8.97
N ASP A 134 -8.51 -3.14 -9.67
CA ASP A 134 -9.00 -4.49 -9.45
C ASP A 134 -7.90 -5.51 -9.70
N VAL A 135 -8.07 -6.70 -9.14
CA VAL A 135 -7.21 -7.86 -9.32
C VAL A 135 -7.23 -8.31 -10.79
N ASN A 136 -6.07 -8.67 -11.32
CA ASN A 136 -5.96 -9.12 -12.72
C ASN A 136 -6.67 -10.49 -12.94
N PRO A 137 -7.02 -10.84 -14.19
CA PRO A 137 -7.74 -12.08 -14.48
C PRO A 137 -7.02 -13.36 -14.02
N GLN A 138 -5.69 -13.39 -14.09
CA GLN A 138 -4.90 -14.55 -13.68
C GLN A 138 -5.05 -14.82 -12.17
N HIS A 139 -4.93 -13.78 -11.34
CA HIS A 139 -5.12 -13.92 -9.90
C HIS A 139 -6.57 -14.25 -9.54
N LYS A 140 -7.56 -13.73 -10.28
CA LYS A 140 -8.98 -14.10 -10.09
C LYS A 140 -9.22 -15.59 -10.34
N GLU A 141 -8.59 -16.16 -11.37
CA GLU A 141 -8.67 -17.60 -11.66
C GLU A 141 -8.07 -18.44 -10.53
N VAL A 142 -6.87 -18.08 -10.04
CA VAL A 142 -6.24 -18.76 -8.90
C VAL A 142 -7.14 -18.69 -7.65
N MET A 143 -7.71 -17.51 -7.36
CA MET A 143 -8.66 -17.36 -6.25
C MET A 143 -9.91 -18.23 -6.43
N ALA A 144 -10.46 -18.30 -7.64
CA ALA A 144 -11.62 -19.13 -7.94
C ALA A 144 -11.33 -20.62 -7.69
N GLN A 145 -10.19 -21.12 -8.17
CA GLN A 145 -9.74 -22.50 -7.95
C GLN A 145 -9.56 -22.80 -6.46
N LEU A 146 -8.82 -21.96 -5.74
CA LEU A 146 -8.57 -22.14 -4.31
C LEU A 146 -9.86 -22.06 -3.47
N SER A 147 -10.84 -21.25 -3.88
CA SER A 147 -12.11 -21.11 -3.15
C SER A 147 -12.93 -22.40 -3.07
N GLN A 148 -12.69 -23.34 -4.00
CA GLN A 148 -13.34 -24.65 -4.02
C GLN A 148 -12.71 -25.65 -3.04
N LEU A 149 -11.54 -25.32 -2.49
CA LEU A 149 -10.77 -26.19 -1.61
C LEU A 149 -10.96 -25.77 -0.14
N ARG A 150 -10.74 -26.74 0.77
CA ARG A 150 -10.70 -26.53 2.22
C ARG A 150 -9.66 -27.45 2.87
N GLY A 151 -9.22 -27.08 4.07
CA GLY A 151 -8.32 -27.87 4.90
C GLY A 151 -7.00 -28.21 4.20
N ALA A 152 -6.50 -29.42 4.40
CA ALA A 152 -5.18 -29.84 3.88
C ALA A 152 -5.05 -29.72 2.34
N ALA A 153 -6.14 -29.90 1.59
CA ALA A 153 -6.12 -29.70 0.14
C ALA A 153 -5.94 -28.22 -0.22
N PHE A 154 -6.65 -27.34 0.48
CA PHE A 154 -6.45 -25.89 0.34
C PHE A 154 -5.02 -25.49 0.73
N ASP A 155 -4.54 -25.98 1.88
CA ASP A 155 -3.23 -25.61 2.42
C ASP A 155 -2.10 -25.92 1.42
N ARG A 156 -2.12 -27.09 0.78
CA ARG A 156 -1.12 -27.47 -0.23
C ARG A 156 -1.16 -26.56 -1.46
N GLU A 157 -2.33 -26.33 -2.04
CA GLU A 157 -2.44 -25.52 -3.28
C GLU A 157 -2.14 -24.05 -2.99
N TYR A 158 -2.61 -23.54 -1.84
CA TYR A 158 -2.32 -22.17 -1.39
C TYR A 158 -0.81 -21.98 -1.18
N VAL A 159 -0.14 -22.87 -0.44
CA VAL A 159 1.31 -22.76 -0.20
C VAL A 159 2.09 -22.82 -1.52
N THR A 160 1.70 -23.69 -2.45
CA THR A 160 2.32 -23.77 -3.78
C THR A 160 2.18 -22.46 -4.55
N ALA A 161 0.96 -21.91 -4.60
CA ALA A 161 0.70 -20.64 -5.27
C ALA A 161 1.47 -19.47 -4.63
N MET A 162 1.50 -19.40 -3.30
CA MET A 162 2.16 -18.32 -2.56
C MET A 162 3.69 -18.36 -2.68
N VAL A 163 4.31 -19.55 -2.71
CA VAL A 163 5.75 -19.68 -3.03
C VAL A 163 6.04 -19.11 -4.42
N ALA A 164 5.29 -19.55 -5.43
CA ALA A 164 5.50 -19.12 -6.81
C ALA A 164 5.27 -17.61 -6.99
N ASN A 165 4.27 -17.04 -6.31
CA ASN A 165 3.99 -15.61 -6.37
C ASN A 165 5.11 -14.79 -5.71
N HIS A 166 5.51 -15.16 -4.49
CA HIS A 166 6.55 -14.45 -3.77
C HIS A 166 7.94 -14.55 -4.41
N GLU A 167 8.27 -15.64 -5.11
CA GLU A 167 9.51 -15.73 -5.90
C GLU A 167 9.55 -14.71 -7.05
N LYS A 168 8.42 -14.56 -7.75
CA LYS A 168 8.27 -13.56 -8.81
C LYS A 168 8.33 -12.15 -8.25
N ASP A 169 7.62 -11.88 -7.16
CA ASP A 169 7.59 -10.57 -6.54
C ASP A 169 8.96 -10.17 -5.99
N VAL A 170 9.67 -11.05 -5.29
CA VAL A 170 11.05 -10.79 -4.85
C VAL A 170 11.95 -10.48 -6.04
N THR A 171 11.85 -11.22 -7.15
CA THR A 171 12.64 -10.98 -8.36
C THR A 171 12.33 -9.61 -8.98
N ALA A 172 11.04 -9.27 -9.12
CA ALA A 172 10.61 -7.99 -9.66
C ALA A 172 11.05 -6.82 -8.78
N PHE A 173 10.82 -6.90 -7.47
CA PHE A 173 11.22 -5.87 -6.52
C PHE A 173 12.73 -5.71 -6.43
N GLU A 174 13.52 -6.79 -6.54
CA GLU A 174 14.98 -6.69 -6.64
C GLU A 174 15.44 -5.95 -7.90
N SER A 175 14.80 -6.23 -9.03
CA SER A 175 15.11 -5.57 -10.30
C SER A 175 14.86 -4.06 -10.19
N VAL A 176 13.68 -3.67 -9.68
CA VAL A 176 13.27 -2.28 -9.52
C VAL A 176 14.11 -1.56 -8.46
N ALA A 177 14.37 -2.19 -7.32
CA ALA A 177 15.24 -1.62 -6.29
C ALA A 177 16.67 -1.34 -6.79
N LYS A 178 17.15 -2.07 -7.80
CA LYS A 178 18.48 -1.85 -8.42
C LYS A 178 18.42 -0.84 -9.56
N GLY A 179 17.43 -0.98 -10.45
CA GLY A 179 17.43 -0.39 -11.79
C GLY A 179 16.31 0.58 -12.12
N ALA A 180 15.37 0.85 -11.21
CA ALA A 180 14.32 1.85 -11.45
C ALA A 180 14.93 3.24 -11.71
N VAL A 181 14.33 3.95 -12.67
CA VAL A 181 14.76 5.29 -13.08
C VAL A 181 14.18 6.34 -12.15
N ASP A 182 12.90 6.18 -11.79
CA ASP A 182 12.23 7.04 -10.83
C ASP A 182 12.68 6.71 -9.40
N ALA A 183 13.18 7.73 -8.71
CA ALA A 183 13.75 7.59 -7.37
C ALA A 183 12.72 7.13 -6.33
N ASP A 184 11.45 7.53 -6.44
CA ASP A 184 10.42 7.15 -5.48
C ASP A 184 9.91 5.73 -5.74
N VAL A 185 9.83 5.31 -7.01
CA VAL A 185 9.55 3.91 -7.37
C VAL A 185 10.66 2.99 -6.86
N LYS A 186 11.92 3.40 -7.07
CA LYS A 186 13.09 2.71 -6.52
C LYS A 186 13.03 2.61 -5.00
N ALA A 187 12.70 3.70 -4.32
CA ALA A 187 12.61 3.75 -2.87
C ALA A 187 11.48 2.86 -2.33
N PHE A 188 10.31 2.86 -2.98
CA PHE A 188 9.20 1.97 -2.64
C PHE A 188 9.63 0.51 -2.75
N ALA A 189 10.22 0.11 -3.88
CA ALA A 189 10.68 -1.27 -4.07
C ALA A 189 11.74 -1.68 -3.04
N THR A 190 12.71 -0.79 -2.78
CA THR A 190 13.78 -1.01 -1.79
C THR A 190 13.21 -1.20 -0.38
N LYS A 191 12.21 -0.40 -0.01
CA LYS A 191 11.57 -0.46 1.32
C LYS A 191 10.74 -1.72 1.52
N THR A 192 10.04 -2.18 0.48
CA THR A 192 9.12 -3.32 0.55
C THR A 192 9.82 -4.67 0.42
N LEU A 193 10.95 -4.71 -0.30
CA LEU A 193 11.68 -5.94 -0.61
C LEU A 193 12.05 -6.82 0.61
N PRO A 194 12.53 -6.27 1.76
CA PRO A 194 12.84 -7.10 2.92
C PRO A 194 11.63 -7.88 3.44
N THR A 195 10.44 -7.28 3.43
CA THR A 195 9.20 -7.93 3.86
C THR A 195 8.84 -9.08 2.93
N LEU A 196 8.89 -8.87 1.61
CA LEU A 196 8.64 -9.94 0.61
C LEU A 196 9.61 -11.11 0.78
N LYS A 197 10.90 -10.83 1.07
CA LYS A 197 11.89 -11.88 1.36
C LYS A 197 11.57 -12.65 2.63
N THR A 198 11.11 -11.97 3.69
CA THR A 198 10.65 -12.62 4.92
C THR A 198 9.46 -13.52 4.64
N HIS A 199 8.44 -13.02 3.93
CA HIS A 199 7.27 -13.83 3.58
C HIS A 199 7.65 -15.03 2.71
N LEU A 200 8.54 -14.87 1.72
CA LEU A 200 9.04 -15.98 0.90
C LEU A 200 9.73 -17.05 1.76
N ALA A 201 10.57 -16.63 2.70
CA ALA A 201 11.24 -17.55 3.62
C ALA A 201 10.23 -18.30 4.50
N MET A 202 9.20 -17.61 4.99
CA MET A 202 8.13 -18.20 5.79
C MET A 202 7.33 -19.24 5.00
N ILE A 203 6.87 -18.90 3.80
CA ILE A 203 6.03 -19.81 3.03
C ILE A 203 6.81 -21.02 2.52
N ARG A 204 8.10 -20.87 2.21
CA ARG A 204 9.00 -22.00 1.93
C ARG A 204 9.17 -22.92 3.13
N LYS A 205 9.27 -22.36 4.35
CA LYS A 205 9.32 -23.15 5.59
C LYS A 205 8.02 -23.94 5.79
N ILE A 206 6.86 -23.32 5.54
CA ILE A 206 5.56 -24.01 5.58
C ILE A 206 5.52 -25.12 4.52
N ALA A 207 5.96 -24.84 3.28
CA ALA A 207 6.02 -25.84 2.21
C ALA A 207 6.84 -27.08 2.58
N ALA A 208 8.02 -26.88 3.18
CA ALA A 208 8.86 -27.97 3.65
C ALA A 208 8.18 -28.81 4.75
N ALA A 209 7.46 -28.17 5.67
CA ALA A 209 6.72 -28.85 6.75
C ALA A 209 5.45 -29.57 6.28
N THR A 210 4.83 -29.12 5.18
CA THR A 210 3.57 -29.67 4.66
C THR A 210 3.78 -30.92 3.78
N GLY A 211 5.03 -31.40 3.63
CA GLY A 211 5.29 -32.71 3.03
C GLY A 211 5.43 -32.70 1.51
N GLY A 212 6.28 -31.82 0.99
CA GLY A 212 7.12 -32.21 -0.13
C GLY A 212 7.94 -33.43 0.29
N LYS A 213 7.40 -34.64 0.09
CA LYS A 213 8.22 -35.78 -0.31
C LYS A 213 8.77 -35.35 -1.67
N THR A 214 9.89 -34.65 -1.67
CA THR A 214 10.66 -34.40 -2.89
C THR A 214 10.88 -35.77 -3.50
N ALA A 215 10.38 -35.97 -4.72
CA ALA A 215 10.76 -37.13 -5.51
C ALA A 215 12.29 -37.22 -5.46
N SER A 216 12.76 -38.36 -4.95
CA SER A 216 14.17 -38.70 -4.88
C SER A 216 14.72 -38.97 -6.28
#